data_AF-A0A485MA32-F1
#
_entry.id   AF-A0A485MA32-F1
#
_cell.length_a   1.000
_cell.length_b   1.000
_cell.length_c   1.000
_cell.angle_alpha   90.00
_cell.angle_beta   90.00
_cell.angle_gamma   90.00
#
_symmetry.space_group_name_H-M   'P 1'
#
loop_
_entity.id
_entity.type
_entity.pdbx_description
1 polymer ?
#
loop_
_entity_poly.entity_id
_entity_poly.type
_entity_poly.pdbx_seq_one_letter_code
_entity_poly.pdbx_strand_id
1 'polypeptide(L)' 'MIGSSRKVKAILAKLEAEGISPERLKEIYTPIGLKLGSETPEEIALCILSETVSVRRNGDAHTKRG' A
#
# COMPACT_ATOMS: atom_id res chain seq x y z
N MET A 1 -0.79 1.08 3.94
CA MET A 1 -0.20 2.32 4.50
C MET A 1 -0.31 3.46 3.49
N ILE A 2 -0.78 4.64 3.94
CA ILE A 2 -0.88 5.87 3.13
C ILE A 2 0.44 6.64 3.16
N GLY A 3 0.91 7.10 2.01
CA GLY A 3 2.07 7.99 1.89
C GLY A 3 2.76 7.86 0.54
N SER A 4 3.66 8.80 0.23
CA SER A 4 4.52 8.67 -0.95
C SER A 4 5.43 7.46 -0.83
N SER A 5 5.87 6.90 -1.96
CA SER A 5 6.80 5.75 -1.99
C SER A 5 8.05 5.98 -1.13
N ARG A 6 8.56 7.22 -1.09
CA ARG A 6 9.70 7.60 -0.25
C ARG A 6 9.39 7.47 1.24
N LYS A 7 8.24 7.99 1.68
CA LYS A 7 7.81 7.92 3.09
C LYS A 7 7.60 6.46 3.51
N VAL A 8 6.94 5.69 2.67
CA VAL A 8 6.69 4.25 2.89
C VAL A 8 8.01 3.51 3.11
N LYS A 9 8.98 3.67 2.20
CA LYS A 9 10.28 3.01 2.31
C LYS A 9 11.01 3.35 3.60
N ALA A 10 10.97 4.62 4.02
CA ALA A 10 11.57 5.05 5.28
C ALA A 10 10.91 4.41 6.51
N ILE A 11 9.58 4.26 6.49
CA ILE A 11 8.85 3.61 7.59
C ILE A 11 9.13 2.10 7.62
N LEU A 12 9.12 1.42 6.47
CA LEU A 12 9.44 -0.01 6.41
C LEU A 12 10.85 -0.30 6.93
N ALA A 13 11.84 0.48 6.51
CA ALA A 13 13.23 0.34 7.00
C ALA A 13 13.34 0.58 8.51
N LYS A 14 12.55 1.52 9.06
CA LYS A 14 12.48 1.74 10.50
C LYS A 14 11.89 0.54 11.23
N LEU A 15 10.78 -0.01 10.75
CA LEU A 15 10.13 -1.18 11.37
C LEU A 15 11.02 -2.43 11.29
N GLU A 16 11.76 -2.61 10.20
CA GLU A 16 12.77 -3.66 10.06
C GLU A 16 13.89 -3.49 11.10
N ALA A 17 14.39 -2.26 11.29
CA ALA A 17 15.39 -1.96 12.31
C ALA A 17 14.87 -2.16 13.76
N GLU A 18 13.56 -2.06 13.98
CA GLU A 18 12.89 -2.36 15.25
C GLU A 18 12.68 -3.88 15.47
N GLY A 19 13.10 -4.72 14.51
CA GLY A 19 13.07 -6.18 14.63
C GLY A 19 11.78 -6.84 14.12
N ILE A 20 10.93 -6.11 13.38
CA ILE A 20 9.77 -6.72 12.73
C ILE A 20 10.25 -7.60 11.58
N SER A 21 9.73 -8.83 11.50
CA SER A 21 10.20 -9.80 10.51
C SER A 21 9.85 -9.36 9.08
N PRO A 22 10.72 -9.64 8.08
CA PRO A 22 10.46 -9.33 6.68
C PRO A 22 9.15 -9.94 6.16
N GLU A 23 8.76 -11.12 6.67
CA GLU A 23 7.52 -11.81 6.30
C GLU A 23 6.29 -10.98 6.70
N ARG A 24 6.31 -10.41 7.90
CA ARG A 24 5.24 -9.54 8.39
C ARG A 24 5.20 -8.20 7.64
N LEU A 25 6.37 -7.66 7.27
CA LEU A 25 6.44 -6.43 6.49
C LEU A 25 5.87 -6.63 5.07
N LYS A 26 6.08 -7.81 4.46
CA LYS A 26 5.52 -8.18 3.14
C LYS A 26 3.99 -8.28 3.13
N GLU A 27 3.34 -8.43 4.29
CA GLU A 27 1.87 -8.43 4.40
C GLU A 27 1.27 -7.01 4.29
N ILE A 28 2.10 -5.95 4.36
CA ILE A 28 1.63 -4.57 4.36
C ILE A 28 1.37 -4.09 2.92
N TYR A 29 0.11 -3.75 2.62
CA TYR A 29 -0.25 -3.08 1.36
C TYR A 29 0.26 -1.65 1.36
N THR A 30 1.20 -1.32 0.49
CA THR A 30 1.78 0.02 0.45
C THR A 30 2.49 0.40 -0.87
N PRO A 31 2.40 1.68 -1.29
CA PRO A 31 1.38 2.67 -0.92
C PRO A 31 -0.03 2.11 -1.18
N ILE A 32 -0.97 2.37 -0.27
CA ILE A 32 -2.35 1.86 -0.39
C ILE A 32 -3.06 2.55 -1.56
N GLY A 33 -3.90 1.78 -2.24
CA GLY A 33 -4.72 2.20 -3.36
C GLY A 33 -4.09 1.89 -4.72
N LEU A 34 -4.94 1.54 -5.68
CA LEU A 34 -4.51 1.27 -7.06
C LEU A 34 -3.84 2.50 -7.68
N LYS A 35 -2.86 2.26 -8.56
CA LYS A 35 -2.14 3.33 -9.25
C LYS A 35 -2.97 3.90 -10.40
N LEU A 36 -3.97 4.72 -10.08
CA LEU A 36 -4.85 5.38 -11.07
C LEU A 36 -4.44 6.82 -11.42
N GLY A 37 -3.37 7.35 -10.79
CA GLY A 37 -2.92 8.72 -11.04
C GLY A 37 -3.69 9.78 -10.26
N SER A 38 -4.24 9.43 -9.09
CA SER A 38 -5.01 10.33 -8.23
C SER A 38 -4.22 11.56 -7.77
N GLU A 39 -4.85 12.72 -7.83
CA GLU A 39 -4.34 14.01 -7.31
C GLU A 39 -5.22 14.57 -6.20
N THR A 40 -6.52 14.31 -6.26
CA THR A 40 -7.51 14.80 -5.29
C THR A 40 -7.80 13.79 -4.18
N PRO A 41 -8.28 14.23 -3.00
CA PRO A 41 -8.72 13.32 -1.94
C PRO A 41 -9.76 12.30 -2.39
N GLU A 42 -10.69 12.70 -3.26
CA GLU A 42 -11.75 11.85 -3.80
C GLU A 42 -11.18 10.75 -4.69
N GLU A 43 -10.22 11.09 -5.56
CA GLU A 43 -9.52 10.11 -6.38
C GLU A 43 -8.66 9.17 -5.53
N ILE A 44 -8.01 9.67 -4.48
CA ILE A 44 -7.25 8.84 -3.53
C ILE A 44 -8.22 7.86 -2.84
N ALA A 45 -9.38 8.31 -2.40
CA ALA A 45 -10.40 7.45 -1.82
C ALA A 45 -10.86 6.36 -2.81
N LEU A 46 -11.09 6.73 -4.08
CA LEU A 46 -11.43 5.78 -5.13
C LEU A 46 -10.32 4.73 -5.35
N CYS A 47 -9.05 5.13 -5.39
CA CYS A 47 -7.90 4.22 -5.49
C CYS A 47 -7.89 3.20 -4.35
N ILE A 48 -8.11 3.65 -3.10
CA ILE A 48 -8.10 2.80 -1.90
C ILE A 48 -9.29 1.83 -1.90
N LEU A 49 -10.49 2.33 -2.21
CA LEU A 49 -11.69 1.50 -2.25
C LEU A 49 -11.61 0.45 -3.37
N SER A 50 -11.04 0.82 -4.52
CA SER A 50 -10.83 -0.11 -5.64
C SER A 50 -9.88 -1.25 -5.28
N GLU A 51 -8.76 -0.94 -4.60
CA GLU A 51 -7.84 -1.98 -4.09
C GLU A 51 -8.54 -2.87 -3.06
N THR A 52 -9.33 -2.28 -2.15
CA THR A 52 -10.07 -3.03 -1.13
C THR A 52 -11.06 -4.01 -1.75
N VAL A 53 -11.82 -3.57 -2.76
CA VAL A 53 -12.76 -4.44 -3.48
C VAL A 53 -12.03 -5.54 -4.23
N SER A 54 -10.92 -5.22 -4.90
CA SER A 54 -10.13 -6.20 -5.63
C SER A 54 -9.60 -7.31 -4.71
N VAL A 55 -8.98 -6.95 -3.58
CA VAL A 55 -8.52 -7.92 -2.57
C VAL A 55 -9.66 -8.80 -2.06
N ARG A 56 -10.84 -8.21 -1.76
CA ARG A 56 -12.02 -8.95 -1.28
C ARG A 56 -12.60 -9.91 -2.31
N ARG A 57 -12.37 -9.66 -3.61
CA ARG A 57 -12.89 -10.48 -4.71
C ARG A 57 -11.84 -11.41 -5.30
N ASN A 58 -10.66 -11.53 -4.67
CA ASN A 58 -9.50 -12.24 -5.20
C ASN A 58 -9.14 -11.76 -6.62
N GLY A 59 -9.29 -10.47 -6.88
CA GLY A 59 -8.86 -9.84 -8.13
C GLY A 59 -7.35 -9.62 -8.16
N ASP A 60 -6.80 -9.60 -9.37
CA ASP A 60 -5.35 -9.45 -9.57
C ASP A 60 -4.87 -8.01 -9.46
N ALA A 61 -5.78 -7.04 -9.49
CA ALA A 61 -5.46 -5.62 -9.34
C ALA A 61 -5.16 -5.30 -7.87
N HIS A 62 -3.91 -5.37 -7.47
CA HIS A 62 -3.47 -4.94 -6.14
C HIS A 62 -2.09 -4.31 -6.22
N THR A 63 -1.82 -3.38 -5.31
CA THR A 63 -0.55 -2.66 -5.27
C THR A 63 0.45 -3.48 -4.48
N LYS A 64 0.92 -4.60 -5.03
CA LYS A 64 2.14 -5.25 -4.53
C LYS A 64 3.35 -4.50 -5.06
N ARG A 65 3.86 -3.55 -4.27
CA ARG A 65 5.22 -3.05 -4.39
C ARG A 65 5.98 -3.59 -3.18
N GLY A 66 7.07 -4.27 -3.49
CA GLY A 66 7.83 -5.13 -2.56
C GLY A 66 8.37 -4.43 -1.32
#